data_AF-A0A4Q3SUM4-F1
#
_entry.id   AF-A0A4Q3SUM4-F1
#
_cell.length_a   1.000
_cell.length_b   1.000
_cell.length_c   1.000
_cell.angle_alpha   90.00
_cell.angle_beta   90.00
_cell.angle_gamma   90.00
#
_symmetry.space_group_name_H-M   'P 1'
#
loop_
_entity.id
_entity.type
_entity.pdbx_description
1 polymer ?
#
loop_
_entity_poly.entity_id
_entity_poly.type
_entity_poly.pdbx_seq_one_letter_code
_entity_poly.pdbx_strand_id
1 'polypeptide(L)' 'MEYEITGQMRTLASAHVPLRGLLRTAPDVAEALFRAGEAALTLDDGRGCRIRMLGYTSGSDTAYFEIRI' A
#
# COMPACT_ATOMS: atom_id res chain seq x y z
N MET A 1 12.38 -4.48 -13.39
CA MET A 1 12.77 -4.41 -11.97
C MET A 1 11.58 -4.90 -11.17
N GLU A 2 11.65 -6.15 -10.71
CA GLU A 2 10.64 -6.75 -9.84
C GLU A 2 11.03 -6.45 -8.38
N TYR A 3 10.07 -6.01 -7.57
CA TYR A 3 10.29 -5.89 -6.14
C TYR A 3 9.23 -6.71 -5.41
N GLU A 4 9.71 -7.70 -4.67
CA GLU A 4 8.96 -8.52 -3.73
C GLU A 4 9.20 -7.97 -2.32
N ILE A 5 8.14 -7.87 -1.51
CA ILE A 5 8.26 -7.49 -0.09
C ILE A 5 7.99 -8.74 0.74
N THR A 6 9.07 -9.38 1.21
CA THR A 6 9.03 -10.53 2.12
C THR A 6 9.31 -10.08 3.56
N GLY A 7 8.35 -10.28 4.47
CA GLY A 7 8.54 -9.99 5.90
C GLY A 7 7.41 -10.54 6.78
N GLN A 8 7.75 -11.14 7.93
CA GLN A 8 6.77 -11.60 8.91
C GLN A 8 6.23 -10.38 9.69
N MET A 9 4.89 -10.21 9.76
CA MET A 9 4.24 -9.09 10.47
C MET A 9 4.76 -8.86 11.91
N ARG A 10 5.24 -9.91 12.58
CA ARG A 10 5.70 -9.87 13.97
C ARG A 10 7.03 -9.13 14.17
N THR A 11 7.90 -9.06 13.15
CA THR A 11 9.19 -8.35 13.26
C THR A 11 9.09 -6.87 12.88
N LEU A 12 8.02 -6.46 12.18
CA LEU A 12 7.79 -5.08 11.75
C LEU A 12 7.13 -4.21 12.83
N ALA A 13 6.52 -4.83 13.85
CA ALA A 13 5.89 -4.12 14.97
C ALA A 13 6.88 -3.48 15.96
N SER A 14 8.19 -3.75 15.82
CA SER A 14 9.18 -3.38 16.84
C SER A 14 9.99 -2.11 16.52
N ALA A 15 9.76 -1.47 15.39
CA ALA A 15 10.38 -0.20 15.04
C ALA A 15 9.31 0.77 14.54
N HIS A 16 9.44 2.04 14.87
CA HIS A 16 8.60 3.18 14.45
C HIS A 16 8.55 3.42 12.91
N VAL A 17 8.74 2.37 12.12
CA VAL A 17 8.84 2.41 10.66
C VAL A 17 7.46 2.09 10.08
N PRO A 18 6.87 3.01 9.29
CA PRO A 18 5.61 2.72 8.62
C PRO A 18 5.78 1.54 7.66
N LEU A 19 4.86 0.59 7.73
CA LEU A 19 4.82 -0.57 6.84
C LEU A 19 4.57 -0.08 5.41
N ARG A 20 5.43 -0.44 4.45
CA ARG A 20 5.25 -0.03 3.04
C ARG A 20 4.79 -1.20 2.19
N GLY A 21 3.94 -0.89 1.22
CA GLY A 21 3.38 -1.88 0.30
C GLY A 21 3.20 -1.33 -1.10
N LEU A 22 2.89 -2.23 -2.03
CA LEU A 22 2.41 -1.90 -3.35
C LEU A 22 1.03 -2.53 -3.56
N LEU A 23 0.20 -1.84 -4.34
CA LEU A 23 -1.11 -2.28 -4.77
C LEU A 23 -1.08 -2.42 -6.29
N ARG A 24 -1.51 -3.58 -6.79
CA ARG A 24 -1.79 -3.80 -8.21
C ARG A 24 -3.30 -3.70 -8.43
N THR A 25 -3.72 -2.81 -9.31
CA THR A 25 -5.14 -2.58 -9.63
C THR A 25 -5.25 -1.97 -11.03
N ALA A 26 -6.47 -1.75 -11.52
CA ALA A 26 -6.67 -1.08 -12.80
C ALA A 26 -6.01 0.31 -12.80
N PRO A 27 -5.39 0.76 -13.91
CA PRO A 27 -4.65 2.02 -13.95
C PRO A 27 -5.47 3.25 -13.52
N ASP A 28 -6.75 3.29 -13.89
CA ASP A 28 -7.69 4.34 -13.50
C ASP A 28 -7.97 4.33 -11.99
N VAL A 29 -8.03 3.14 -11.37
CA VAL A 29 -8.19 2.97 -9.92
C VAL A 29 -6.92 3.38 -9.18
N ALA A 30 -5.75 2.99 -9.68
CA ALA A 30 -4.46 3.36 -9.11
C ALA A 30 -4.27 4.88 -9.11
N GLU A 31 -4.62 5.54 -10.21
CA GLU A 31 -4.62 7.01 -10.30
C GLU A 31 -5.62 7.63 -9.33
N ALA A 32 -6.85 7.14 -9.27
CA ALA A 32 -7.89 7.66 -8.38
C ALA A 32 -7.49 7.55 -6.91
N LEU A 33 -6.91 6.41 -6.50
CA LEU A 33 -6.40 6.20 -5.16
C LEU A 33 -5.27 7.16 -4.83
N PHE A 34 -4.29 7.30 -5.73
CA PHE A 34 -3.19 8.24 -5.52
C PHE A 34 -3.68 9.68 -5.39
N ARG A 35 -4.62 10.11 -6.24
CA ARG A 35 -5.23 11.44 -6.14
C ARG A 35 -6.01 11.65 -4.83
N ALA A 36 -6.63 10.61 -4.30
CA ALA A 36 -7.31 10.67 -3.00
C ALA A 36 -6.33 10.83 -1.83
N GLY A 37 -5.07 10.40 -1.97
CA GLY A 37 -4.00 10.52 -0.99
C GLY A 37 -4.09 9.53 0.18
N GLU A 38 -5.28 9.07 0.52
CA GLU A 38 -5.54 8.03 1.53
C GLU A 38 -6.63 7.08 1.07
N ALA A 39 -6.58 5.83 1.54
CA ALA A 39 -7.59 4.82 1.26
C ALA A 39 -7.78 3.85 2.44
N ALA A 40 -8.89 3.11 2.42
CA ALA A 40 -9.11 1.97 3.30
C ALA A 40 -8.71 0.68 2.57
N LEU A 41 -7.88 -0.14 3.21
CA LEU A 41 -7.48 -1.46 2.73
C LEU A 41 -8.06 -2.52 3.65
N THR A 42 -8.83 -3.44 3.08
CA THR A 42 -9.26 -4.65 3.78
C THR A 42 -8.25 -5.75 3.51
N LEU A 43 -7.69 -6.33 4.57
CA LEU A 43 -6.77 -7.45 4.52
C LEU A 43 -7.54 -8.77 4.35
N ASP A 44 -6.82 -9.82 3.97
CA ASP A 44 -7.39 -11.16 3.75
C ASP A 44 -8.10 -11.74 4.99
N ASP A 45 -7.62 -11.38 6.19
CA ASP A 45 -8.23 -11.77 7.46
C ASP A 45 -9.44 -10.90 7.87
N GLY A 46 -9.92 -10.05 6.96
CA GLY A 46 -11.07 -9.17 7.17
C GLY A 46 -10.77 -7.90 7.95
N ARG A 47 -9.53 -7.67 8.42
CA ARG A 47 -9.18 -6.44 9.12
C ARG A 47 -9.06 -5.28 8.15
N GLY A 48 -9.64 -4.14 8.51
CA GLY A 48 -9.45 -2.87 7.80
C GLY A 48 -8.25 -2.11 8.35
N CYS A 49 -7.42 -1.55 7.47
CA CYS A 49 -6.41 -0.56 7.84
C CYS A 49 -6.48 0.65 6.91
N ARG A 50 -6.03 1.80 7.42
CA ARG A 50 -5.93 3.03 6.62
C ARG A 50 -4.54 3.10 6.01
N ILE A 51 -4.49 3.35 4.71
CA ILE A 51 -3.24 3.48 3.96
C ILE A 51 -3.11 4.90 3.45
N ARG A 52 -1.87 5.40 3.42
CA ARG A 52 -1.51 6.66 2.78
C ARG A 52 -0.77 6.36 1.49
N MET A 53 -1.20 6.96 0.40
CA MET A 53 -0.59 6.78 -0.90
C MET A 53 0.73 7.56 -0.96
N LEU A 54 1.78 6.91 -1.46
CA LEU A 54 3.13 7.46 -1.54
C LEU A 54 3.51 7.86 -2.96
N GLY A 55 3.08 7.08 -3.95
CA GLY A 55 3.49 7.27 -5.32
C GLY A 55 2.69 6.41 -6.29
N TYR A 56 2.58 6.93 -7.51
CA TYR A 56 1.94 6.27 -8.64
C TYR A 56 2.70 6.69 -9.90
N THR A 57 2.77 5.80 -10.89
CA THR A 57 3.30 6.11 -12.21
C THR A 57 2.15 6.15 -13.20
N SER A 58 1.99 7.27 -13.93
CA SER A 58 0.92 7.45 -14.90
C SER A 58 0.89 6.30 -15.92
N GLY A 59 -0.30 5.70 -16.11
CA GLY A 59 -0.52 4.55 -16.97
C GLY A 59 -0.07 3.20 -16.37
N SER A 60 0.44 3.17 -15.14
CA SER A 60 0.79 1.92 -14.46
C SER A 60 -0.42 1.31 -13.75
N ASP A 61 -0.43 -0.01 -13.62
CA ASP A 61 -1.33 -0.78 -12.75
C ASP A 61 -0.87 -0.77 -11.28
N THR A 62 0.30 -0.18 -10.98
CA THR A 62 0.92 -0.23 -9.65
C THR A 62 0.89 1.12 -8.95
N ALA A 63 0.48 1.12 -7.68
CA ALA A 63 0.60 2.24 -6.75
C ALA A 63 1.31 1.82 -5.46
N TYR A 64 1.99 2.76 -4.80
CA TYR A 64 2.75 2.53 -3.58
C TYR A 64 2.07 3.21 -2.39
N PHE A 65 2.09 2.56 -1.22
CA PHE A 65 1.45 3.07 -0.01
C PHE A 65 2.25 2.79 1.27
N GLU A 66 1.91 3.50 2.34
CA GLU A 66 2.31 3.19 3.71
C GLU A 66 1.10 2.92 4.60
N ILE A 67 1.27 2.03 5.58
CA ILE A 67 0.35 1.77 6.68
C ILE A 67 0.97 2.34 7.94
N ARG A 68 0.16 3.09 8.70
CA ARG A 68 0.51 3.52 10.05
C ARG A 68 -0.27 2.63 11.03
N ILE A 69 0.46 1.92 11.88
CA ILE A 69 -0.05 1.07 12.98
C ILE A 69 0.21 1.76 14.31
#